data_AF-A0A497LXP6-F1
#
_entry.id   AF-A0A497LXP6-F1
#
_cell.length_a   1.000
_cell.length_b   1.000
_cell.length_c   1.000
_cell.angle_alpha   90.00
_cell.angle_beta   90.00
_cell.angle_gamma   90.00
#
_symmetry.space_group_name_H-M   'P 1'
#
loop_
_entity.id
_entity.type
_entity.pdbx_description
1 polymer ?
#
loop_
_entity_poly.entity_id
_entity_poly.type
_entity_poly.pdbx_seq_one_letter_code
_entity_poly.pdbx_strand_id
1 'polypeptide(L)'
;TREWFKRTFKRFLEPQRYAIPRIKARRNVLIFSPTGSGKTLAAFLGILDELFNLAERNKLEDKVYCIYVSPLRALSNDIRKNLQIPLEGIRQVAKEMGYELPEIRIFVRHG
;
A
#
# COMPACT_ATOMS: atom_id res chain seq x y z
N THR A 1 -5.55 8.16 -2.34
CA THR A 1 -5.06 6.94 -3.04
C THR A 1 -5.54 6.80 -4.47
N ARG A 2 -6.86 6.83 -4.74
CA ARG A 2 -7.42 6.61 -6.10
C ARG A 2 -6.84 7.55 -7.16
N GLU A 3 -6.71 8.83 -6.84
CA GLU A 3 -6.23 9.83 -7.79
C GLU A 3 -4.76 9.59 -8.17
N TRP A 4 -3.89 9.37 -7.17
CA TRP A 4 -2.51 8.94 -7.41
C TRP A 4 -2.44 7.71 -8.31
N PHE A 5 -3.23 6.66 -8.02
CA PHE A 5 -3.22 5.44 -8.82
C PHE A 5 -3.58 5.71 -10.29
N LYS A 6 -4.60 6.55 -10.56
CA LYS A 6 -4.99 6.92 -11.93
C LYS A 6 -3.89 7.70 -12.67
N ARG A 7 -3.14 8.55 -11.97
CA ARG A 7 -2.03 9.32 -12.55
C ARG A 7 -0.82 8.45 -12.84
N THR A 8 -0.54 7.48 -11.98
CA THR A 8 0.64 6.60 -12.09
C THR A 8 0.41 5.40 -13.00
N PHE A 9 -0.81 4.85 -13.03
CA PHE A 9 -1.13 3.62 -13.75
C PHE A 9 -2.36 3.77 -14.64
N LYS A 10 -2.30 3.19 -15.84
CA LYS A 10 -3.42 3.19 -16.80
C LYS A 10 -4.64 2.42 -16.29
N ARG A 11 -4.41 1.30 -15.62
CA ARG A 11 -5.47 0.41 -15.10
C ARG A 11 -4.95 -0.51 -14.01
N PHE A 12 -5.85 -1.07 -13.22
CA PHE A 12 -5.55 -2.20 -12.35
C PHE A 12 -5.18 -3.45 -13.16
N LEU A 13 -4.14 -4.14 -12.72
CA LEU A 13 -3.83 -5.49 -13.17
C LEU A 13 -4.79 -6.50 -12.55
N GLU A 14 -4.88 -7.69 -13.14
CA GLU A 14 -5.84 -8.71 -12.75
C GLU A 14 -5.76 -9.08 -11.25
N PRO A 15 -4.59 -9.36 -10.65
CA PRO A 15 -4.53 -9.67 -9.21
C PRO A 15 -5.02 -8.51 -8.32
N GLN A 16 -4.80 -7.26 -8.75
CA GLN A 16 -5.24 -6.06 -8.03
C GLN A 16 -6.76 -5.95 -8.03
N ARG A 17 -7.40 -6.18 -9.19
CA ARG A 17 -8.87 -6.14 -9.32
C ARG A 17 -9.56 -7.16 -8.42
N TYR A 18 -8.97 -8.35 -8.24
CA TYR A 18 -9.54 -9.38 -7.38
C TYR A 18 -9.18 -9.19 -5.90
N ALA A 19 -7.93 -8.86 -5.59
CA ALA A 19 -7.46 -8.84 -4.21
C ALA A 19 -7.93 -7.60 -3.44
N ILE A 20 -7.82 -6.40 -4.02
CA ILE A 20 -8.06 -5.14 -3.29
C ILE A 20 -9.45 -5.11 -2.63
N PRO A 21 -10.57 -5.41 -3.33
CA PRO A 21 -11.89 -5.39 -2.69
C PRO A 21 -12.03 -6.40 -1.55
N ARG A 22 -11.39 -7.57 -1.67
CA ARG A 22 -11.44 -8.63 -0.65
C ARG A 22 -10.60 -8.28 0.58
N ILE A 23 -9.41 -7.71 0.36
CA ILE A 23 -8.54 -7.19 1.42
C ILE A 23 -9.26 -6.06 2.18
N LYS A 24 -9.87 -5.11 1.46
CA LYS A 24 -10.66 -4.03 2.08
C LYS A 24 -11.87 -4.54 2.85
N ALA A 25 -12.46 -5.66 2.42
CA ALA A 25 -13.52 -6.36 3.15
C ALA A 25 -12.99 -7.20 4.34
N ARG A 26 -11.72 -7.03 4.72
CA ARG A 26 -11.03 -7.76 5.81
C ARG A 26 -11.10 -9.28 5.67
N ARG A 27 -11.10 -9.79 4.43
CA ARG A 27 -11.03 -11.23 4.15
C ARG A 27 -9.58 -11.66 4.02
N ASN A 28 -9.31 -12.91 4.40
CA ASN A 28 -8.05 -13.58 4.08
C ASN A 28 -7.99 -13.82 2.56
N VAL A 29 -6.89 -13.47 1.93
CA VAL A 29 -6.71 -13.57 0.47
C VAL A 29 -5.39 -14.26 0.16
N LEU A 30 -5.45 -15.33 -0.61
CA LEU A 30 -4.28 -15.93 -1.27
C LEU A 30 -4.24 -15.45 -2.73
N ILE A 31 -3.16 -14.77 -3.11
CA ILE A 31 -2.95 -14.33 -4.49
C ILE A 31 -1.96 -15.29 -5.15
N PHE A 32 -2.46 -16.11 -6.08
CA PHE A 32 -1.62 -16.97 -6.91
C PHE A 32 -1.55 -16.42 -8.33
N SER A 33 -0.38 -15.91 -8.72
CA SER A 33 -0.16 -15.28 -10.02
C SER A 33 1.34 -15.22 -10.35
N PRO A 34 1.74 -15.21 -11.63
CA PRO A 34 3.15 -15.12 -12.04
C PRO A 34 3.92 -13.95 -11.42
N THR A 35 5.26 -13.99 -11.45
CA THR A 35 6.09 -12.82 -11.16
C THR A 35 5.78 -11.68 -12.15
N GLY A 36 6.00 -10.43 -11.74
CA GLY A 36 5.67 -9.25 -12.57
C GLY A 36 4.18 -8.91 -12.70
N SER A 37 3.26 -9.76 -12.23
CA SER A 37 1.80 -9.54 -12.32
C SER A 37 1.22 -8.45 -11.41
N GLY A 38 2.06 -7.78 -10.61
CA GLY A 38 1.64 -6.73 -9.68
C GLY A 38 1.00 -7.24 -8.37
N LYS A 39 1.18 -8.52 -8.02
CA LYS A 39 0.67 -9.11 -6.76
C LYS A 39 1.07 -8.36 -5.48
N THR A 40 2.28 -7.81 -5.45
CA THR A 40 2.78 -7.04 -4.32
C THR A 40 1.96 -5.77 -4.12
N LEU A 41 1.81 -4.97 -5.18
CA LEU A 41 1.00 -3.76 -5.11
C LEU A 41 -0.48 -4.10 -4.86
N ALA A 42 -0.97 -5.25 -5.34
CA ALA A 42 -2.33 -5.72 -5.04
C ALA A 42 -2.57 -5.88 -3.53
N ALA A 43 -1.61 -6.50 -2.82
CA ALA A 43 -1.68 -6.67 -1.37
C ALA A 43 -1.58 -5.31 -0.64
N PHE A 44 -0.58 -4.50 -0.99
CA PHE A 44 -0.32 -3.25 -0.27
C PHE A 44 -1.31 -2.14 -0.56
N LEU A 45 -1.84 -2.02 -1.78
CA LEU A 45 -2.71 -0.89 -2.11
C LEU A 45 -4.01 -0.89 -1.29
N GLY A 46 -4.55 -2.07 -0.96
CA GLY A 46 -5.70 -2.20 -0.06
C GLY A 46 -5.39 -1.71 1.36
N ILE A 47 -4.18 -2.01 1.86
CA ILE A 47 -3.71 -1.59 3.18
C ILE A 47 -3.43 -0.08 3.20
N LEU A 48 -2.70 0.43 2.22
CA LEU A 48 -2.36 1.85 2.10
C LEU A 48 -3.62 2.71 1.98
N ASP A 49 -4.63 2.25 1.22
CA ASP A 49 -5.89 2.97 1.10
C ASP A 49 -6.60 3.12 2.45
N GLU A 50 -6.60 2.08 3.29
CA GLU A 50 -7.15 2.15 4.65
C GLU A 50 -6.32 3.11 5.54
N LEU A 51 -4.99 3.06 5.47
CA LEU A 51 -4.14 3.94 6.29
C LEU A 51 -4.31 5.42 5.93
N PHE A 52 -4.37 5.74 4.64
CA PHE A 52 -4.63 7.11 4.21
C PHE A 52 -6.06 7.56 4.54
N ASN A 53 -7.04 6.65 4.51
CA ASN A 53 -8.40 6.97 4.94
C ASN A 53 -8.47 7.27 6.45
N LEU A 54 -7.76 6.50 7.28
CA LEU A 54 -7.62 6.78 8.71
C LEU A 54 -6.90 8.10 8.95
N ALA A 55 -5.84 8.39 8.18
CA ALA A 55 -5.09 9.63 8.27
C ALA A 55 -5.96 10.86 7.96
N GLU A 56 -6.71 10.82 6.87
CA GLU A 56 -7.65 11.87 6.45
C GLU A 56 -8.73 12.14 7.51
N ARG A 57 -9.12 11.11 8.27
CA ARG A 57 -10.13 11.21 9.34
C ARG A 57 -9.55 11.57 10.70
N ASN A 58 -8.24 11.85 10.80
CA ASN A 58 -7.52 12.02 12.07
C ASN A 58 -7.69 10.83 13.04
N LYS A 59 -7.73 9.61 12.49
CA LYS A 59 -7.87 8.33 13.23
C LYS A 59 -6.65 7.41 13.06
N LEU A 60 -5.60 7.87 12.37
CA LEU A 60 -4.35 7.14 12.28
C LEU A 60 -3.57 7.34 13.59
N GLU A 61 -3.48 6.28 14.39
CA GLU A 61 -2.78 6.26 15.67
C GLU A 61 -1.29 5.92 15.49
N ASP A 62 -0.47 6.24 16.49
CA ASP A 62 0.93 5.82 16.54
C ASP A 62 1.06 4.33 16.91
N LYS A 63 0.78 3.44 15.96
CA LYS A 63 0.90 1.99 16.13
C LYS A 63 1.19 1.25 14.82
N VAL A 64 1.46 -0.06 14.94
CA VAL A 64 1.66 -0.95 13.78
C VAL A 64 0.31 -1.40 13.23
N TYR A 65 0.05 -1.10 11.96
CA TYR A 65 -1.18 -1.52 11.25
C TYR A 65 -0.98 -2.71 10.30
N CYS A 66 0.25 -2.98 9.88
CA CYS A 66 0.56 -4.02 8.91
C CYS A 66 1.90 -4.66 9.23
N ILE A 67 1.94 -5.99 9.17
CA ILE A 67 3.17 -6.78 9.25
C ILE A 67 3.34 -7.48 7.91
N TYR A 68 4.44 -7.18 7.22
CA TYR A 68 4.88 -7.92 6.04
C TYR A 68 5.98 -8.90 6.44
N VAL A 69 5.78 -10.18 6.15
CA VAL A 69 6.75 -11.24 6.42
C VAL A 69 7.29 -11.77 5.11
N SER A 70 8.61 -11.84 5.01
CA SER A 70 9.33 -12.37 3.85
C SER A 70 10.33 -13.43 4.32
N PRO A 71 10.51 -14.52 3.56
CA PRO A 71 11.55 -15.51 3.85
C PRO A 71 12.97 -14.98 3.57
N LEU A 72 13.10 -13.87 2.83
CA LEU A 72 14.40 -13.31 2.42
C LEU A 72 14.57 -11.87 2.92
N ARG A 73 15.74 -11.58 3.53
CA ARG A 73 16.11 -10.22 3.99
C ARG A 73 16.14 -9.22 2.83
N ALA A 74 16.73 -9.62 1.69
CA ALA A 74 16.81 -8.77 0.49
C ALA A 74 15.43 -8.33 0.02
N LEU A 75 14.47 -9.26 -0.02
CA LEU A 75 13.10 -8.95 -0.43
C LEU A 75 12.41 -7.97 0.53
N SER A 76 12.63 -8.06 1.84
CA SER A 76 12.09 -7.06 2.79
C SER A 76 12.61 -5.65 2.51
N ASN A 77 13.89 -5.52 2.18
CA ASN A 77 14.49 -4.23 1.83
C ASN A 77 13.94 -3.69 0.50
N ASP A 78 13.78 -4.55 -0.50
CA ASP A 78 13.17 -4.19 -1.79
C ASP A 78 11.73 -3.72 -1.61
N ILE A 79 10.93 -4.41 -0.79
CA ILE A 79 9.57 -4.01 -0.48
C ILE A 79 9.53 -2.64 0.20
N ARG A 80 10.40 -2.39 1.20
CA ARG A 80 10.50 -1.07 1.83
C ARG A 80 10.77 0.03 0.80
N LYS A 81 11.75 -0.17 -0.09
CA LYS A 81 12.09 0.80 -1.14
C LYS A 81 10.93 1.03 -2.10
N ASN A 82 10.29 -0.05 -2.57
CA ASN A 82 9.18 0.02 -3.50
C ASN A 82 7.93 0.68 -2.92
N LEU A 83 7.73 0.60 -1.59
CA LEU A 83 6.62 1.26 -0.91
C LEU A 83 6.80 2.77 -0.71
N GLN A 84 8.02 3.30 -0.82
CA GLN A 84 8.21 4.76 -0.76
C GLN A 84 7.49 5.47 -1.90
N ILE A 85 7.52 4.88 -3.11
CA ILE A 85 6.87 5.44 -4.30
C ILE A 85 5.37 5.69 -4.10
N PRO A 86 4.53 4.71 -3.70
CA PRO A 86 3.13 4.97 -3.42
C PRO A 86 2.92 5.90 -2.22
N LEU A 87 3.72 5.81 -1.16
CA LEU A 87 3.55 6.67 0.01
C LEU A 87 3.76 8.14 -0.30
N GLU A 88 4.89 8.47 -0.91
CA GLU A 88 5.24 9.84 -1.30
C GLU A 88 4.26 10.36 -2.36
N GLY A 89 3.97 9.54 -3.39
CA GLY A 89 3.09 9.94 -4.47
C GLY A 89 1.65 10.19 -4.02
N ILE A 90 1.11 9.37 -3.11
CA ILE A 90 -0.23 9.60 -2.56
C ILE A 90 -0.27 10.87 -1.72
N ARG A 91 0.76 11.11 -0.90
CA ARG A 91 0.86 12.32 -0.07
C ARG A 91 1.01 13.58 -0.91
N GLN A 92 1.79 13.53 -1.99
CA GLN A 92 1.97 14.65 -2.91
C GLN A 92 0.66 15.00 -3.63
N VAL A 93 -0.05 14.00 -4.15
CA VAL A 93 -1.37 14.21 -4.78
C VAL A 93 -2.39 14.74 -3.76
N ALA A 94 -2.36 14.26 -2.52
CA ALA A 94 -3.22 14.78 -1.45
C ALA A 94 -2.94 16.27 -1.19
N LYS A 95 -1.67 16.67 -1.10
CA LYS A 95 -1.24 18.06 -0.93
C LYS A 95 -1.72 18.96 -2.06
N GLU A 96 -1.60 18.53 -3.30
CA GLU A 96 -2.13 19.26 -4.48
C GLU A 96 -3.65 19.43 -4.44
N MET A 97 -4.36 18.50 -3.81
CA MET A 97 -5.80 18.55 -3.61
C MET A 97 -6.21 19.31 -2.34
N GLY A 98 -5.27 19.94 -1.63
CA GLY A 98 -5.52 20.73 -0.42
C GLY A 98 -5.60 19.94 0.88
N TYR A 99 -5.22 18.66 0.87
CA TYR A 99 -5.15 17.82 2.06
C TYR A 99 -3.73 17.75 2.60
N GLU A 100 -3.56 17.95 3.90
CA GLU A 100 -2.29 17.70 4.58
C GLU A 100 -2.38 16.40 5.36
N LEU A 101 -1.68 15.36 4.88
CA LEU A 101 -1.70 14.04 5.49
C LEU A 101 -0.39 13.77 6.25
N PRO A 102 -0.47 13.11 7.43
CA PRO A 102 0.71 12.68 8.18
C PRO A 102 1.53 11.66 7.38
N GLU A 103 2.78 11.49 7.80
CA GLU A 103 3.65 10.45 7.25
C GLU A 103 3.22 9.06 7.73
N ILE A 104 3.09 8.12 6.80
CA ILE A 104 2.96 6.69 7.11
C ILE A 104 4.36 6.09 7.10
N ARG A 105 4.80 5.62 8.27
CA ARG A 105 6.16 5.11 8.48
C ARG A 105 6.28 3.64 8.10
N ILE A 106 7.46 3.25 7.60
CA ILE A 106 7.82 1.85 7.33
C ILE A 106 9.11 1.52 8.07
N PHE A 107 9.09 0.41 8.80
CA PHE A 107 10.27 -0.13 9.47
C PHE A 107 10.56 -1.54 8.96
N VAL A 108 11.85 -1.88 8.89
CA VAL A 108 12.31 -3.25 8.60
C VAL A 108 13.05 -3.74 9.83
N ARG A 109 12.62 -4.88 10.35
CA ARG A 109 13.29 -5.59 11.44
C ARG A 109 13.83 -6.91 10.91
N HIS A 110 15.10 -7.16 11.19
CA HIS A 110 15.74 -8.46 11.00
C HIS A 110 16.18 -8.97 12.37
N GLY A 111 16.23 -10.30 12.52
CA GLY A 111 16.99 -10.93 13.60
C GLY A 111 18.48 -10.89 13.30
#